data_AF-A0A1G2V9F5-F1
#
_entry.id   AF-A0A1G2V9F5-F1
#
_cell.length_a   1.000
_cell.length_b   1.000
_cell.length_c   1.000
_cell.angle_alpha   90.00
_cell.angle_beta   90.00
_cell.angle_gamma   90.00
#
_symmetry.space_group_name_H-M   'P 1'
#
loop_
_entity.id
_entity.type
_entity.pdbx_description
1 polymer ?
#
loop_
_entity_poly.entity_id
_entity_poly.type
_entity_poly.pdbx_seq_one_letter_code
_entity_poly.pdbx_strand_id
1 'polypeptide(L)'
;MKLEEMKIEEQMMTPEQRLAYNLQKKVLSDNFETPESASEQQKSDVEKETGDVARILNGYGKPWFLGGGTSLELAQGEITRDHHDSDIVMPYEDVSDFFDYASGLGYKFTDTEGKDILSKEDLVNSRENAFLHKTDKTKPGSQGFEIIFLRKNDAGEILFGSGDEGLAFPTTLYENRQKYSARNGQEVPLQPREVVLLHKIFDGRQKDFHDIKKFLPTLSVEERQRLDGYIQKIGLYFVVGGKETENIDGLMQLAEATTKEVKENFLASKLDEAISKSSERFNTIIGKVFEIANRVSSPENFLDKVKNEFGEDLVAQRKAEFDEVAKFLFGEKKPTQEEFGEFAHRTFNIQKYLEEKMKSEALDMQRWEVRNKSEKATK
;
A
#
# COMPACT_ATOMS: atom_id res chain seq x y z
N MET A 1 24.99 -18.34 -23.02
CA MET A 1 26.17 -17.60 -22.51
C MET A 1 26.82 -18.43 -21.43
N LYS A 2 28.12 -18.68 -21.50
CA LYS A 2 28.82 -19.43 -20.45
C LYS A 2 28.96 -18.55 -19.20
N LEU A 3 28.93 -19.13 -18.00
CA LEU A 3 29.01 -18.41 -16.72
C LEU A 3 30.21 -17.44 -16.63
N GLU A 4 31.30 -17.75 -17.34
CA GLU A 4 32.49 -16.89 -17.43
C GLU A 4 32.28 -15.63 -18.27
N GLU A 5 31.51 -15.70 -19.37
CA GLU A 5 31.20 -14.54 -20.22
C GLU A 5 30.34 -13.52 -19.45
N MET A 6 29.39 -14.00 -18.65
CA MET A 6 28.57 -13.16 -17.77
C MET A 6 29.40 -12.40 -16.74
N LYS A 7 30.42 -13.04 -16.14
CA LYS A 7 31.28 -12.41 -15.13
C LYS A 7 32.16 -11.31 -15.73
N ILE A 8 32.64 -11.51 -16.95
CA ILE A 8 33.47 -10.51 -17.66
C ILE A 8 32.61 -9.30 -18.04
N GLU A 9 31.39 -9.53 -18.53
CA GLU A 9 30.46 -8.47 -18.87
C GLU A 9 30.04 -7.64 -17.64
N GLU A 10 29.75 -8.30 -16.51
CA GLU A 10 29.43 -7.64 -15.24
C GLU A 10 30.60 -6.81 -14.67
N GLN A 11 31.84 -7.23 -14.91
CA GLN A 11 33.03 -6.45 -14.51
C GLN A 11 33.22 -5.18 -15.35
N MET A 12 32.74 -5.19 -16.60
CA MET A 12 32.81 -4.03 -17.50
C MET A 12 31.64 -3.04 -17.32
N MET A 13 30.59 -3.44 -16.60
CA MET A 13 29.45 -2.57 -16.30
C MET A 13 29.80 -1.50 -15.26
N THR A 14 29.25 -0.29 -15.43
CA THR A 14 29.25 0.72 -14.36
C THR A 14 28.42 0.23 -13.16
N PRO A 15 28.59 0.80 -11.96
CA PRO A 15 27.73 0.50 -10.82
C PRO A 15 26.23 0.61 -11.14
N GLU A 16 25.82 1.58 -11.95
CA GLU A 16 24.44 1.78 -12.39
C GLU A 16 23.98 0.68 -13.35
N GLN A 17 24.83 0.28 -14.30
CA GLN A 17 24.51 -0.81 -15.22
C GLN A 17 24.38 -2.15 -14.49
N ARG A 18 25.25 -2.42 -13.52
CA ARG A 18 25.13 -3.61 -12.65
C ARG A 18 23.86 -3.56 -11.81
N LEU A 19 23.56 -2.40 -11.22
CA LEU A 19 22.33 -2.18 -10.46
C LEU A 19 21.10 -2.44 -11.33
N ALA A 20 21.06 -1.87 -12.54
CA ALA A 20 19.98 -2.05 -13.49
C ALA A 20 19.82 -3.52 -13.89
N TYR A 21 20.91 -4.18 -14.22
CA TYR A 21 20.93 -5.59 -14.59
C TYR A 21 20.44 -6.49 -13.46
N ASN A 22 20.90 -6.25 -12.23
CA ASN A 22 20.50 -7.03 -11.05
C ASN A 22 19.04 -6.79 -10.69
N LEU A 23 18.57 -5.54 -10.77
CA LEU A 23 17.16 -5.19 -10.64
C LEU A 23 16.35 -5.93 -11.69
N GLN A 24 16.67 -5.80 -12.98
CA GLN A 24 15.95 -6.45 -14.05
C GLN A 24 15.89 -7.97 -13.88
N LYS A 25 16.99 -8.60 -13.53
CA LYS A 25 17.05 -10.05 -13.30
C LYS A 25 16.18 -10.47 -12.12
N LYS A 26 16.31 -9.78 -10.98
CA LYS A 26 15.53 -10.07 -9.78
C LYS A 26 14.05 -9.79 -10.00
N VAL A 27 13.75 -8.72 -10.72
CA VAL A 27 12.40 -8.32 -11.06
C VAL A 27 11.77 -9.35 -12.04
N LEU A 28 12.50 -9.78 -13.06
CA LEU A 28 12.02 -10.83 -13.96
C LEU A 28 11.80 -12.16 -13.22
N SER A 29 12.66 -12.50 -12.26
CA SER A 29 12.57 -13.75 -11.51
C SER A 29 11.52 -13.75 -10.39
N ASP A 30 11.28 -12.60 -9.75
CA ASP A 30 10.35 -12.50 -8.63
C ASP A 30 8.91 -12.32 -9.14
N ASN A 31 7.98 -13.07 -8.56
CA ASN A 31 6.54 -12.83 -8.72
C ASN A 31 6.15 -11.61 -7.89
N PHE A 32 6.32 -10.39 -8.43
CA PHE A 32 5.79 -9.15 -7.85
C PHE A 32 4.31 -9.21 -7.48
N GLU A 33 3.59 -10.15 -8.09
CA GLU A 33 2.17 -10.39 -7.88
C GLU A 33 1.85 -11.04 -6.54
N THR A 34 2.86 -11.63 -5.89
CA THR A 34 2.70 -12.22 -4.57
C THR A 34 3.27 -11.23 -3.58
N PRO A 35 2.42 -10.59 -2.76
CA PRO A 35 2.89 -9.83 -1.62
C PRO A 35 3.87 -10.67 -0.80
N GLU A 36 4.91 -10.03 -0.26
CA GLU A 36 5.88 -10.75 0.56
C GLU A 36 5.15 -11.44 1.71
N SER A 37 5.49 -12.71 1.96
CA SER A 37 4.92 -13.45 3.07
C SER A 37 5.20 -12.70 4.36
N ALA A 38 4.17 -12.50 5.17
CA ALA A 38 4.33 -11.89 6.48
C ALA A 38 5.31 -12.73 7.32
N SER A 39 6.33 -12.08 7.87
CA SER A 39 7.14 -12.66 8.94
C SER A 39 6.27 -12.94 10.17
N GLU A 40 6.70 -13.84 11.05
CA GLU A 40 5.97 -14.12 12.30
C GLU A 40 5.82 -12.87 13.19
N GLN A 41 6.79 -11.95 13.12
CA GLN A 41 6.70 -10.67 13.79
C GLN A 41 5.58 -9.82 13.19
N GLN A 42 5.54 -9.66 11.86
CA GLN A 42 4.46 -8.91 11.18
C GLN A 42 3.09 -9.52 11.46
N LYS A 43 2.94 -10.85 11.42
CA LYS A 43 1.68 -11.52 11.80
C LYS A 43 1.28 -11.18 13.24
N SER A 44 2.25 -11.20 14.16
CA SER A 44 2.00 -10.83 15.56
C SER A 44 1.63 -9.35 15.71
N ASP A 45 2.22 -8.47 14.92
CA ASP A 45 1.94 -7.03 14.95
C ASP A 45 0.53 -6.73 14.42
N VAL A 46 0.14 -7.35 13.30
CA VAL A 46 -1.23 -7.26 12.75
C VAL A 46 -2.27 -7.79 13.74
N GLU A 47 -1.99 -8.92 14.40
CA GLU A 47 -2.87 -9.47 15.44
C GLU A 47 -3.03 -8.53 16.64
N LYS A 48 -1.91 -7.96 17.10
CA LYS A 48 -1.90 -7.00 18.20
C LYS A 48 -2.69 -5.74 17.82
N GLU A 49 -2.44 -5.21 16.63
CA GLU A 49 -3.12 -4.03 16.10
C GLU A 49 -4.63 -4.27 15.96
N THR A 50 -5.03 -5.39 15.35
CA THR A 50 -6.44 -5.78 15.22
C THR A 50 -7.14 -5.81 16.58
N GLY A 51 -6.51 -6.41 17.58
CA GLY A 51 -7.05 -6.43 18.94
C GLY A 51 -7.09 -5.05 19.60
N ASP A 52 -6.11 -4.18 19.33
CA ASP A 52 -6.07 -2.81 19.84
C ASP A 52 -7.17 -1.94 19.21
N VAL A 53 -7.37 -2.04 17.89
CA VAL A 53 -8.46 -1.36 17.17
C VAL A 53 -9.82 -1.85 17.68
N ALA A 54 -9.99 -3.17 17.82
CA ALA A 54 -11.23 -3.73 18.33
C ALA A 54 -11.57 -3.24 19.74
N ARG A 55 -10.57 -3.14 20.62
CA ARG A 55 -10.76 -2.55 21.96
C ARG A 55 -11.25 -1.10 21.90
N ILE A 56 -10.71 -0.29 20.98
CA ILE A 56 -11.12 1.11 20.80
C ILE A 56 -12.56 1.18 20.29
N LEU A 57 -12.90 0.42 19.25
CA LEU A 57 -14.20 0.51 18.59
C LEU A 57 -15.32 -0.21 19.34
N ASN A 58 -15.00 -1.28 20.07
CA ASN A 58 -15.95 -1.89 21.01
C ASN A 58 -16.25 -0.93 22.18
N GLY A 59 -15.28 -0.11 22.60
CA GLY A 59 -15.47 0.95 23.58
C GLY A 59 -16.36 2.10 23.09
N TYR A 60 -16.41 2.35 21.78
CA TYR A 60 -17.31 3.33 21.17
C TYR A 60 -18.78 2.90 21.26
N GLY A 61 -19.04 1.59 21.22
CA GLY A 61 -20.36 1.01 21.46
C GLY A 61 -21.34 1.09 20.29
N LYS A 62 -20.90 1.53 19.11
CA LYS A 62 -21.70 1.54 17.87
C LYS A 62 -21.19 0.53 16.83
N PRO A 63 -22.00 0.18 15.81
CA PRO A 63 -21.58 -0.76 14.78
C PRO A 63 -20.32 -0.31 14.03
N TRP A 64 -19.41 -1.26 13.84
CA TRP A 64 -18.20 -1.13 13.03
C TRP A 64 -17.84 -2.49 12.44
N PHE A 65 -16.95 -2.49 11.45
CA PHE A 65 -16.45 -3.68 10.78
C PHE A 65 -14.99 -3.49 10.38
N LEU A 66 -14.19 -4.54 10.44
CA LEU A 66 -12.89 -4.58 9.79
C LEU A 66 -13.10 -4.94 8.31
N GLY A 67 -12.62 -4.09 7.41
CA GLY A 67 -12.66 -4.25 5.96
C GLY A 67 -11.30 -4.66 5.39
N GLY A 68 -11.15 -4.48 4.08
CA GLY A 68 -9.85 -4.58 3.42
C GLY A 68 -9.28 -5.99 3.27
N GLY A 69 -7.99 -6.05 2.96
CA GLY A 69 -7.25 -7.32 2.84
C GLY A 69 -7.17 -8.08 4.17
N THR A 70 -7.02 -7.35 5.28
CA THR A 70 -6.92 -7.93 6.62
C THR A 70 -8.18 -8.70 7.00
N SER A 71 -9.37 -8.19 6.68
CA SER A 71 -10.62 -8.88 7.01
C SER A 71 -10.80 -10.19 6.25
N LEU A 72 -10.38 -10.25 4.98
CA LEU A 72 -10.41 -11.48 4.17
C LEU A 72 -9.50 -12.57 4.75
N GLU A 73 -8.29 -12.19 5.17
CA GLU A 73 -7.31 -13.09 5.79
C GLU A 73 -7.77 -13.62 7.15
N LEU A 74 -8.28 -12.73 8.01
CA LEU A 74 -8.82 -13.13 9.30
C LEU A 74 -10.09 -13.99 9.17
N ALA A 75 -10.90 -13.79 8.12
CA ALA A 75 -12.02 -14.66 7.83
C ALA A 75 -11.58 -16.11 7.52
N GLN A 76 -10.39 -16.29 6.96
CA GLN A 76 -9.76 -17.60 6.73
C GLN A 76 -8.92 -18.10 7.93
N GLY A 77 -8.67 -17.24 8.91
CA GLY A 77 -7.87 -17.56 10.09
C GLY A 77 -6.35 -17.51 9.89
N GLU A 78 -5.87 -16.88 8.80
CA GLU A 78 -4.45 -16.79 8.50
C GLU A 78 -4.06 -15.46 7.87
N ILE A 79 -3.16 -14.72 8.55
CA ILE A 79 -2.44 -13.58 7.97
C ILE A 79 -1.28 -14.11 7.14
N THR A 80 -1.28 -13.83 5.83
CA THR A 80 -0.25 -14.35 4.91
C THR A 80 0.67 -13.29 4.37
N ARG A 81 0.30 -12.01 4.45
CA ARG A 81 1.09 -10.88 3.94
C ARG A 81 1.08 -9.70 4.90
N ASP A 82 2.00 -8.77 4.65
CA ASP A 82 1.99 -7.50 5.36
C ASP A 82 0.74 -6.68 4.99
N HIS A 83 0.18 -5.99 5.98
CA HIS A 83 -0.90 -5.03 5.82
C HIS A 83 -0.45 -3.75 6.51
N HIS A 84 -0.45 -2.65 5.76
CA HIS A 84 0.12 -1.38 6.25
C HIS A 84 -0.84 -0.60 7.16
N ASP A 85 -2.12 -0.90 7.07
CA ASP A 85 -3.20 -0.22 7.77
C ASP A 85 -4.35 -1.19 8.06
N SER A 86 -5.21 -0.77 8.99
CA SER A 86 -6.50 -1.39 9.24
C SER A 86 -7.59 -0.55 8.57
N ASP A 87 -8.32 -1.17 7.66
CA ASP A 87 -9.52 -0.58 7.05
C ASP A 87 -10.71 -0.77 7.98
N ILE A 88 -11.27 0.31 8.52
CA ILE A 88 -12.42 0.25 9.41
C ILE A 88 -13.63 0.82 8.71
N VAL A 89 -14.71 0.07 8.72
CA VAL A 89 -15.95 0.42 8.04
C VAL A 89 -17.00 0.72 9.11
N MET A 90 -17.72 1.84 8.97
CA MET A 90 -18.78 2.21 9.92
C MET A 90 -19.90 3.04 9.28
N PRO A 91 -21.10 3.08 9.88
CA PRO A 91 -22.20 3.89 9.36
C PRO A 91 -21.86 5.39 9.34
N TYR A 92 -22.19 6.07 8.24
CA TYR A 92 -21.92 7.50 8.07
C TYR A 92 -22.70 8.36 9.06
N GLU A 93 -23.89 7.94 9.48
CA GLU A 93 -24.67 8.64 10.53
C GLU A 93 -23.94 8.75 11.87
N ASP A 94 -22.91 7.92 12.10
CA ASP A 94 -22.13 7.89 13.32
C ASP A 94 -20.86 8.75 13.25
N VAL A 95 -20.58 9.39 12.11
CA VAL A 95 -19.31 10.12 11.87
C VAL A 95 -19.07 11.25 12.86
N SER A 96 -20.14 11.99 13.19
CA SER A 96 -20.10 13.13 14.13
C SER A 96 -19.72 12.66 15.53
N ASP A 97 -20.43 11.65 16.03
CA ASP A 97 -20.21 11.11 17.36
C ASP A 97 -18.84 10.40 17.46
N PHE A 98 -18.41 9.75 16.38
CA PHE A 98 -17.12 9.08 16.31
C PHE A 98 -15.96 10.08 16.33
N PHE A 99 -16.09 11.22 15.65
CA PHE A 99 -15.10 12.30 15.71
C PHE A 99 -14.85 12.73 17.16
N ASP A 100 -15.92 13.06 17.90
CA ASP A 100 -15.82 13.50 19.29
C ASP A 100 -15.20 12.41 20.18
N TYR A 101 -15.61 11.15 20.00
CA TYR A 101 -15.05 10.01 20.72
C TYR A 101 -13.55 9.81 20.46
N ALA A 102 -13.14 9.73 19.19
CA ALA A 102 -11.76 9.46 18.81
C ALA A 102 -10.82 10.62 19.17
N SER A 103 -11.27 11.88 19.01
CA SER A 103 -10.53 13.05 19.47
C SER A 103 -10.35 13.05 20.99
N GLY A 104 -11.36 12.63 21.75
CA GLY A 104 -11.25 12.44 23.20
C GLY A 104 -10.19 11.40 23.61
N LEU A 105 -9.92 10.42 22.76
CA LEU A 105 -8.84 9.43 22.93
C LEU A 105 -7.47 9.94 22.46
N GLY A 106 -7.40 11.13 21.87
CA GLY A 106 -6.18 11.72 21.36
C GLY A 106 -5.82 11.29 19.92
N TYR A 107 -6.81 10.98 19.10
CA TYR A 107 -6.61 10.83 17.65
C TYR A 107 -6.86 12.16 16.93
N LYS A 108 -6.06 12.41 15.89
CA LYS A 108 -6.33 13.44 14.88
C LYS A 108 -6.80 12.77 13.59
N PHE A 109 -7.57 13.50 12.80
CA PHE A 109 -8.07 13.05 11.51
C PHE A 109 -7.30 13.71 10.38
N THR A 110 -7.02 12.98 9.31
CA THR A 110 -6.55 13.52 8.03
C THR A 110 -7.43 13.02 6.89
N ASP A 111 -7.55 13.79 5.83
CA ASP A 111 -8.15 13.32 4.58
C ASP A 111 -7.21 12.38 3.81
N THR A 112 -7.64 11.96 2.62
CA THR A 112 -6.88 11.10 1.71
C THR A 112 -5.64 11.77 1.12
N GLU A 113 -5.53 13.09 1.19
CA GLU A 113 -4.34 13.87 0.82
C GLU A 113 -3.38 14.07 2.01
N GLY A 114 -3.73 13.57 3.19
CA GLY A 114 -2.95 13.71 4.42
C GLY A 114 -3.09 15.09 5.08
N LYS A 115 -4.06 15.90 4.67
CA LYS A 115 -4.34 17.19 5.29
C LYS A 115 -5.18 17.01 6.55
N ASP A 116 -4.78 17.69 7.62
CA ASP A 116 -5.51 17.63 8.90
C ASP A 116 -6.97 18.11 8.73
N ILE A 117 -7.90 17.31 9.24
CA ILE A 117 -9.32 17.65 9.38
C ILE A 117 -9.51 18.22 10.78
N LEU A 118 -9.75 19.54 10.84
CA LEU A 118 -9.66 20.31 12.09
C LEU A 118 -10.97 20.38 12.86
N SER A 119 -12.10 20.12 12.19
CA SER A 119 -13.41 20.17 12.79
C SER A 119 -14.27 18.97 12.40
N LYS A 120 -15.24 18.69 13.26
CA LYS A 120 -16.27 17.68 13.01
C LYS A 120 -17.11 18.03 11.79
N GLU A 121 -17.42 19.30 11.62
CA GLU A 121 -18.16 19.82 10.47
C GLU A 121 -17.41 19.57 9.17
N ASP A 122 -16.08 19.74 9.15
CA ASP A 122 -15.26 19.42 7.97
C ASP A 122 -15.33 17.94 7.62
N LEU A 123 -15.22 17.05 8.61
CA LEU A 123 -15.32 15.60 8.38
C LEU A 123 -16.71 15.19 7.88
N VAL A 124 -17.77 15.72 8.49
CA VAL A 124 -19.14 15.48 8.04
C VAL A 124 -19.31 15.98 6.60
N ASN A 125 -18.86 17.20 6.29
CA ASN A 125 -19.09 17.81 5.00
C ASN A 125 -18.24 17.21 3.87
N SER A 126 -17.07 16.65 4.16
CA SER A 126 -16.24 16.02 3.13
C SER A 126 -16.97 14.84 2.49
N ARG A 127 -17.68 14.05 3.30
CA ARG A 127 -18.25 12.74 2.90
C ARG A 127 -17.22 11.72 2.42
N GLU A 128 -15.95 12.03 2.59
CA GLU A 128 -14.83 11.19 2.18
C GLU A 128 -14.37 10.29 3.33
N ASN A 129 -13.58 9.27 2.99
CA ASN A 129 -12.85 8.49 3.97
C ASN A 129 -11.87 9.38 4.75
N ALA A 130 -11.48 8.93 5.94
CA ALA A 130 -10.52 9.65 6.78
C ALA A 130 -9.53 8.69 7.42
N PHE A 131 -8.30 9.16 7.62
CA PHE A 131 -7.27 8.46 8.35
C PHE A 131 -7.16 9.01 9.76
N LEU A 132 -7.08 8.12 10.75
CA LEU A 132 -6.85 8.49 12.13
C LEU A 132 -5.39 8.29 12.47
N HIS A 133 -4.80 9.27 13.13
CA HIS A 133 -3.42 9.21 13.61
C HIS A 133 -3.38 9.53 15.08
N LYS A 134 -2.69 8.70 15.86
CA LYS A 134 -2.53 8.96 17.28
C LYS A 134 -1.60 10.13 17.52
N THR A 135 -2.05 11.10 18.32
CA THR A 135 -1.25 12.30 18.64
C THR A 135 -0.16 12.00 19.68
N ASP A 136 -0.43 11.07 20.60
CA ASP A 136 0.52 10.64 21.64
C ASP A 136 0.92 9.17 21.42
N LYS A 137 2.09 8.99 20.79
CA LYS A 137 2.68 7.68 20.50
C LYS A 137 3.09 6.89 21.75
N THR A 138 3.17 7.53 22.91
CA THR A 138 3.55 6.87 24.17
C THR A 138 2.39 6.08 24.80
N LYS A 139 1.15 6.42 24.42
CA LYS A 139 -0.04 5.71 24.92
C LYS A 139 -0.24 4.38 24.20
N PRO A 140 -0.73 3.33 24.88
CA PRO A 140 -1.01 2.03 24.25
C PRO A 140 -2.22 2.09 23.30
N GLY A 141 -2.25 1.24 22.26
CA GLY A 141 -3.29 1.18 21.22
C GLY A 141 -2.72 1.28 19.80
N SER A 142 -3.57 1.17 18.77
CA SER A 142 -3.17 1.32 17.36
C SER A 142 -2.63 2.73 17.08
N GLN A 143 -1.63 2.80 16.20
CA GLN A 143 -0.99 4.06 15.81
C GLN A 143 -1.84 4.86 14.81
N GLY A 144 -2.68 4.18 14.04
CA GLY A 144 -3.61 4.77 13.10
C GLY A 144 -4.37 3.73 12.30
N PHE A 145 -5.48 4.14 11.69
CA PHE A 145 -6.31 3.29 10.84
C PHE A 145 -7.15 4.16 9.89
N GLU A 146 -7.54 3.60 8.75
CA GLU A 146 -8.47 4.23 7.81
C GLU A 146 -9.91 3.99 8.29
N ILE A 147 -10.78 4.99 8.08
CA ILE A 147 -12.22 4.87 8.26
C ILE A 147 -12.93 5.10 6.93
N ILE A 148 -13.73 4.12 6.56
CA ILE A 148 -14.60 4.08 5.39
C ILE A 148 -16.04 4.21 5.88
N PHE A 149 -16.74 5.25 5.41
CA PHE A 149 -18.10 5.51 5.86
C PHE A 149 -19.16 4.90 4.94
N LEU A 150 -20.01 4.05 5.51
CA LEU A 150 -21.16 3.44 4.85
C LEU A 150 -22.33 4.41 4.83
N ARG A 151 -22.70 4.87 3.64
CA ARG A 151 -23.88 5.71 3.44
C ARG A 151 -25.11 4.84 3.27
N LYS A 152 -26.29 5.40 3.54
CA LYS A 152 -27.58 4.75 3.30
C LYS A 152 -28.44 5.57 2.35
N ASN A 153 -29.25 4.88 1.55
CA ASN A 153 -30.32 5.52 0.78
C ASN A 153 -31.57 5.79 1.65
N ASP A 154 -32.59 6.42 1.08
CA ASP A 154 -33.86 6.71 1.76
C ASP A 154 -34.61 5.46 2.22
N ALA A 155 -34.34 4.30 1.60
CA ALA A 155 -34.88 3.00 2.02
C ALA A 155 -34.07 2.36 3.17
N GLY A 156 -33.01 3.01 3.63
CA GLY A 156 -32.13 2.51 4.69
C GLY A 156 -31.10 1.47 4.24
N GLU A 157 -31.00 1.20 2.94
CA GLU A 157 -30.02 0.28 2.37
C GLU A 157 -28.64 0.93 2.26
N ILE A 158 -27.58 0.15 2.50
CA ILE A 158 -26.19 0.62 2.46
C ILE A 158 -25.77 0.82 1.01
N LEU A 159 -25.34 2.01 0.65
CA LEU A 159 -24.82 2.34 -0.67
C LEU A 159 -23.41 1.74 -0.85
N PHE A 160 -23.15 1.21 -2.04
CA PHE A 160 -21.79 0.90 -2.48
C PHE A 160 -21.08 2.19 -2.92
N GLY A 161 -19.78 2.30 -2.64
CA GLY A 161 -18.97 3.44 -3.10
C GLY A 161 -19.48 4.79 -2.61
N SER A 162 -19.49 5.79 -3.51
CA SER A 162 -20.08 7.10 -3.23
C SER A 162 -21.62 7.07 -3.25
N GLY A 163 -22.21 6.03 -3.85
CA GLY A 163 -23.63 5.87 -4.09
C GLY A 163 -24.06 6.21 -5.53
N ASP A 164 -23.15 6.78 -6.33
CA ASP A 164 -23.42 7.13 -7.73
C ASP A 164 -23.57 5.90 -8.63
N GLU A 165 -23.09 4.75 -8.16
CA GLU A 165 -23.13 3.46 -8.84
C GLU A 165 -24.53 2.84 -8.82
N GLY A 166 -25.47 3.39 -8.04
CA GLY A 166 -26.85 2.91 -7.94
C GLY A 166 -26.98 1.53 -7.29
N LEU A 167 -25.91 1.02 -6.66
CA LEU A 167 -25.93 -0.23 -5.92
C LEU A 167 -26.14 0.03 -4.43
N ALA A 168 -27.09 -0.70 -3.86
CA ALA A 168 -27.35 -0.72 -2.44
C ALA A 168 -27.47 -2.17 -1.94
N PHE A 169 -27.10 -2.37 -0.68
CA PHE A 169 -27.12 -3.63 0.06
C PHE A 169 -28.09 -3.55 1.24
N PRO A 170 -28.80 -4.64 1.58
CA PRO A 170 -29.60 -4.65 2.79
C PRO A 170 -28.68 -4.58 4.03
N THR A 171 -29.11 -3.85 5.07
CA THR A 171 -28.35 -3.74 6.34
C THR A 171 -28.16 -5.09 7.03
N THR A 172 -29.08 -6.02 6.81
CA THR A 172 -29.04 -7.39 7.35
C THR A 172 -27.79 -8.17 6.92
N LEU A 173 -27.14 -7.75 5.82
CA LEU A 173 -25.86 -8.30 5.38
C LEU A 173 -24.75 -8.06 6.41
N TYR A 174 -24.79 -6.92 7.09
CA TYR A 174 -23.82 -6.52 8.11
C TYR A 174 -24.23 -7.01 9.51
N GLU A 175 -25.51 -7.28 9.75
CA GLU A 175 -26.01 -7.80 11.03
C GLU A 175 -25.55 -9.25 11.28
N ASN A 176 -25.57 -10.10 10.25
CA ASN A 176 -25.24 -11.54 10.33
C ASN A 176 -23.80 -11.90 9.94
N ARG A 177 -22.89 -10.95 10.10
CA ARG A 177 -21.49 -11.09 9.70
C ARG A 177 -20.70 -12.11 10.52
N GLN A 178 -19.63 -12.60 9.91
CA GLN A 178 -18.58 -13.33 10.61
C GLN A 178 -17.88 -12.41 11.62
N LYS A 179 -17.49 -13.00 12.75
CA LYS A 179 -16.63 -12.35 13.74
C LYS A 179 -15.33 -13.14 13.87
N TYR A 180 -14.24 -12.42 14.08
CA TYR A 180 -12.94 -12.96 14.45
C TYR A 180 -12.68 -12.70 15.94
N SER A 181 -12.00 -13.62 16.62
CA SER A 181 -11.58 -13.43 18.01
C SER A 181 -10.10 -13.08 18.05
N ALA A 182 -9.77 -11.82 18.29
CA ALA A 182 -8.39 -11.38 18.37
C ALA A 182 -7.66 -12.02 19.55
N ARG A 183 -6.33 -12.10 19.50
CA ARG A 183 -5.51 -12.71 20.57
C ARG A 183 -5.73 -12.11 21.97
N ASN A 184 -6.15 -10.86 22.06
CA ASN A 184 -6.48 -10.19 23.32
C ASN A 184 -7.94 -10.42 23.79
N GLY A 185 -8.68 -11.32 23.14
CA GLY A 185 -10.06 -11.69 23.47
C GLY A 185 -11.13 -10.72 22.97
N GLN A 186 -10.76 -9.68 22.21
CA GLN A 186 -11.74 -8.78 21.59
C GLN A 186 -12.40 -9.46 20.40
N GLU A 187 -13.73 -9.32 20.29
CA GLU A 187 -14.44 -9.68 19.07
C GLU A 187 -14.23 -8.60 18.01
N VAL A 188 -13.92 -9.05 16.80
CA VAL A 188 -13.66 -8.22 15.62
C VAL A 188 -14.76 -8.55 14.59
N PRO A 189 -15.76 -7.69 14.41
CA PRO A 189 -16.71 -7.83 13.31
C PRO A 189 -16.01 -7.71 11.95
N LEU A 190 -16.19 -8.68 11.05
CA LEU A 190 -15.62 -8.62 9.71
C LEU A 190 -16.65 -8.09 8.70
N GLN A 191 -16.21 -7.30 7.72
CA GLN A 191 -17.05 -6.91 6.60
C GLN A 191 -17.41 -8.15 5.74
N PRO A 192 -18.63 -8.23 5.16
CA PRO A 192 -18.99 -9.31 4.25
C PRO A 192 -17.98 -9.48 3.11
N ARG A 193 -17.47 -10.70 2.91
CA ARG A 193 -16.33 -10.98 2.01
C ARG A 193 -16.62 -10.60 0.57
N GLU A 194 -17.84 -10.87 0.11
CA GLU A 194 -18.31 -10.50 -1.22
C GLU A 194 -18.35 -8.98 -1.43
N VAL A 195 -18.59 -8.19 -0.38
CA VAL A 195 -18.56 -6.72 -0.48
C VAL A 195 -17.13 -6.22 -0.55
N VAL A 196 -16.22 -6.78 0.26
CA VAL A 196 -14.79 -6.46 0.19
C VAL A 196 -14.24 -6.80 -1.19
N LEU A 197 -14.57 -7.98 -1.72
CA LEU A 197 -14.15 -8.38 -3.07
C LEU A 197 -14.77 -7.50 -4.17
N LEU A 198 -15.99 -7.01 -4.00
CA LEU A 198 -16.59 -6.07 -4.93
C LEU A 198 -15.79 -4.75 -4.99
N HIS A 199 -15.39 -4.18 -3.85
CA HIS A 199 -14.51 -3.00 -3.82
C HIS A 199 -13.19 -3.25 -4.56
N LYS A 200 -12.57 -4.40 -4.31
CA LYS A 200 -11.34 -4.82 -5.01
C LYS A 200 -11.51 -4.97 -6.51
N ILE A 201 -12.68 -5.48 -6.94
CA ILE A 201 -13.04 -5.57 -8.35
C ILE A 201 -13.21 -4.17 -8.96
N PHE A 202 -13.73 -3.19 -8.21
CA PHE A 202 -13.85 -1.81 -8.70
C PHE A 202 -12.52 -1.08 -8.82
N ASP A 203 -11.65 -1.22 -7.82
CA ASP A 203 -10.34 -0.55 -7.81
C ASP A 203 -9.41 -1.09 -8.91
N GLY A 204 -9.44 -2.41 -9.13
CA GLY A 204 -8.68 -3.06 -10.19
C GLY A 204 -7.17 -2.99 -10.06
N ARG A 205 -6.63 -2.67 -8.87
CA ARG A 205 -5.18 -2.62 -8.63
C ARG A 205 -4.57 -4.02 -8.66
N GLN A 206 -3.28 -4.12 -8.91
CA GLN A 206 -2.59 -5.42 -8.93
C GLN A 206 -2.70 -6.16 -7.59
N LYS A 207 -2.57 -5.48 -6.44
CA LYS A 207 -2.76 -6.11 -5.13
C LYS A 207 -4.19 -6.65 -4.93
N ASP A 208 -5.17 -5.96 -5.49
CA ASP A 208 -6.58 -6.38 -5.43
C ASP A 208 -6.84 -7.61 -6.29
N PHE A 209 -6.18 -7.73 -7.44
CA PHE A 209 -6.21 -8.96 -8.23
C PHE A 209 -5.72 -10.18 -7.46
N HIS A 210 -4.62 -10.04 -6.71
CA HIS A 210 -4.10 -11.11 -5.86
C HIS A 210 -5.15 -11.56 -4.84
N ASP A 211 -5.73 -10.60 -4.13
CA ASP A 211 -6.77 -10.87 -3.14
C ASP A 211 -8.00 -11.53 -3.80
N ILE A 212 -8.48 -11.04 -4.96
CA ILE A 212 -9.59 -11.67 -5.68
C ILE A 212 -9.25 -13.11 -6.06
N LYS A 213 -8.08 -13.37 -6.64
CA LYS A 213 -7.65 -14.71 -7.04
C LYS A 213 -7.58 -15.67 -5.84
N LYS A 214 -7.13 -15.17 -4.68
CA LYS A 214 -7.00 -15.96 -3.46
C LYS A 214 -8.35 -16.25 -2.80
N PHE A 215 -9.21 -15.24 -2.67
CA PHE A 215 -10.41 -15.33 -1.83
C PHE A 215 -11.70 -15.67 -2.59
N LEU A 216 -11.80 -15.31 -3.88
CA LEU A 216 -12.98 -15.63 -4.70
C LEU A 216 -13.33 -17.13 -4.70
N PRO A 217 -12.37 -18.07 -4.79
CA PRO A 217 -12.67 -19.51 -4.71
C PRO A 217 -13.11 -19.99 -3.32
N THR A 218 -12.98 -19.15 -2.29
CA THR A 218 -13.29 -19.49 -0.89
C THR A 218 -14.60 -18.91 -0.39
N LEU A 219 -15.31 -18.18 -1.25
CA LEU A 219 -16.67 -17.76 -1.00
C LEU A 219 -17.60 -18.98 -0.92
N SER A 220 -18.60 -18.91 -0.05
CA SER A 220 -19.74 -19.83 -0.07
C SER A 220 -20.52 -19.65 -1.37
N VAL A 221 -21.39 -20.63 -1.66
CA VAL A 221 -22.27 -20.55 -2.84
C VAL A 221 -23.14 -19.29 -2.77
N GLU A 222 -23.66 -18.95 -1.60
CA GLU A 222 -24.53 -17.78 -1.37
C GLU A 222 -23.76 -16.46 -1.49
N GLU A 223 -22.56 -16.37 -0.93
CA GLU A 223 -21.69 -15.19 -1.08
C GLU A 223 -21.32 -14.97 -2.55
N ARG A 224 -20.96 -16.03 -3.26
CA ARG A 224 -20.65 -15.97 -4.71
C ARG A 224 -21.86 -15.51 -5.53
N GLN A 225 -23.03 -16.07 -5.26
CA GLN A 225 -24.28 -15.65 -5.92
C GLN A 225 -24.60 -14.18 -5.66
N ARG A 226 -24.39 -13.67 -4.44
CA ARG A 226 -24.57 -12.24 -4.14
C ARG A 226 -23.59 -11.38 -4.93
N LEU A 227 -22.30 -11.74 -4.94
CA LEU A 227 -21.28 -11.02 -5.71
C LEU A 227 -21.63 -10.95 -7.21
N ASP A 228 -21.96 -12.10 -7.81
CA ASP A 228 -22.35 -12.16 -9.22
C ASP A 228 -23.61 -11.32 -9.49
N GLY A 229 -24.59 -11.37 -8.57
CA GLY A 229 -25.80 -10.55 -8.62
C GLY A 229 -25.53 -9.04 -8.55
N TYR A 230 -24.56 -8.60 -7.74
CA TYR A 230 -24.16 -7.19 -7.67
C TYR A 230 -23.56 -6.69 -8.97
N ILE A 231 -22.66 -7.47 -9.56
CA ILE A 231 -22.01 -7.14 -10.84
C ILE A 231 -23.06 -7.06 -11.98
N GLN A 232 -24.01 -8.00 -12.01
CA GLN A 232 -25.11 -8.00 -12.97
C GLN A 232 -26.04 -6.79 -12.78
N LYS A 233 -26.40 -6.45 -11.53
CA LYS A 233 -27.32 -5.35 -11.22
C LYS A 233 -26.78 -3.99 -11.64
N ILE A 234 -25.49 -3.74 -11.42
CA ILE A 234 -24.86 -2.49 -11.87
C ILE A 234 -24.73 -2.46 -13.41
N GLY A 235 -24.76 -3.63 -14.06
CA GLY A 235 -24.56 -3.72 -15.51
C GLY A 235 -23.12 -3.42 -15.89
N LEU A 236 -22.17 -3.92 -15.09
CA LEU A 236 -20.76 -3.71 -15.31
C LEU A 236 -20.26 -4.55 -16.48
N TYR A 237 -19.30 -3.99 -17.18
CA TYR A 237 -18.36 -4.76 -17.97
C TYR A 237 -16.94 -4.28 -17.65
N PHE A 238 -16.00 -5.18 -17.78
CA PHE A 238 -14.60 -4.95 -17.46
C PHE A 238 -13.83 -4.80 -18.75
N VAL A 239 -12.93 -3.82 -18.80
CA VAL A 239 -12.00 -3.64 -19.91
C VAL A 239 -10.60 -3.96 -19.41
N VAL A 240 -9.98 -4.97 -20.01
CA VAL A 240 -8.63 -5.43 -19.65
C VAL A 240 -7.81 -5.55 -20.92
N GLY A 241 -6.73 -4.75 -21.03
CA GLY A 241 -5.91 -4.74 -22.24
C GLY A 241 -6.70 -4.49 -23.54
N GLY A 242 -7.77 -3.69 -23.46
CA GLY A 242 -8.66 -3.39 -24.59
C GLY A 242 -9.69 -4.49 -24.92
N LYS A 243 -9.75 -5.58 -24.16
CA LYS A 243 -10.77 -6.64 -24.31
C LYS A 243 -11.87 -6.49 -23.26
N GLU A 244 -13.10 -6.78 -23.65
CA GLU A 244 -14.28 -6.66 -22.78
C GLU A 244 -14.72 -8.03 -22.22
N THR A 245 -15.24 -8.03 -20.99
CA THR A 245 -15.93 -9.17 -20.37
C THR A 245 -16.97 -8.69 -19.39
N GLU A 246 -18.04 -9.46 -19.17
CA GLU A 246 -19.17 -9.10 -18.30
C GLU A 246 -19.26 -9.98 -17.04
N ASN A 247 -18.34 -10.93 -16.87
CA ASN A 247 -18.34 -11.84 -15.73
C ASN A 247 -16.95 -11.91 -15.08
N ILE A 248 -16.94 -12.27 -13.80
CA ILE A 248 -15.73 -12.32 -12.98
C ILE A 248 -14.71 -13.31 -13.54
N ASP A 249 -15.15 -14.49 -13.98
CA ASP A 249 -14.20 -15.51 -14.45
C ASP A 249 -13.45 -15.03 -15.71
N GLY A 250 -14.16 -14.37 -16.63
CA GLY A 250 -13.57 -13.72 -17.79
C GLY A 250 -12.67 -12.55 -17.41
N LEU A 251 -13.06 -11.75 -16.40
CA LEU A 251 -12.19 -10.71 -15.83
C LEU A 251 -10.88 -11.32 -15.34
N MET A 252 -10.94 -12.40 -14.57
CA MET A 252 -9.76 -13.06 -14.02
C MET A 252 -8.84 -13.60 -15.12
N GLN A 253 -9.41 -14.26 -16.13
CA GLN A 253 -8.65 -14.78 -17.28
C GLN A 253 -7.96 -13.66 -18.07
N LEU A 254 -8.69 -12.58 -18.37
CA LEU A 254 -8.12 -11.45 -19.10
C LEU A 254 -7.05 -10.73 -18.27
N ALA A 255 -7.30 -10.50 -16.98
CA ALA A 255 -6.36 -9.84 -16.09
C ALA A 255 -5.06 -10.65 -15.95
N GLU A 256 -5.14 -11.98 -15.83
CA GLU A 256 -3.95 -12.85 -15.80
C GLU A 256 -3.15 -12.78 -17.12
N ALA A 257 -3.85 -12.80 -18.26
CA ALA A 257 -3.20 -12.68 -19.57
C ALA A 257 -2.53 -11.31 -19.78
N THR A 258 -3.24 -10.22 -19.50
CA THR A 258 -2.73 -8.84 -19.63
C THR A 258 -1.57 -8.58 -18.69
N THR A 259 -1.56 -9.18 -17.50
CA THR A 259 -0.48 -9.02 -16.54
C THR A 259 0.85 -9.51 -17.07
N LYS A 260 0.84 -10.67 -17.72
CA LYS A 260 2.05 -11.22 -18.31
C LYS A 260 2.62 -10.26 -19.35
N GLU A 261 1.74 -9.71 -20.19
CA GLU A 261 2.11 -8.74 -21.23
C GLU A 261 2.60 -7.40 -20.64
N VAL A 262 1.89 -6.85 -19.65
CA VAL A 262 2.27 -5.61 -18.96
C VAL A 262 3.61 -5.80 -18.26
N LYS A 263 3.85 -6.96 -17.61
CA LYS A 263 5.14 -7.27 -17.00
C LYS A 263 6.25 -7.24 -18.05
N GLU A 264 6.07 -7.92 -19.18
CA GLU A 264 7.07 -7.91 -20.26
C GLU A 264 7.34 -6.48 -20.79
N ASN A 265 6.29 -5.68 -20.99
CA ASN A 265 6.40 -4.31 -21.53
C ASN A 265 6.93 -3.28 -20.53
N PHE A 266 6.50 -3.34 -19.26
CA PHE A 266 6.96 -2.47 -18.18
C PHE A 266 8.47 -2.67 -17.96
N LEU A 267 8.93 -3.92 -17.98
CA LEU A 267 10.33 -4.28 -17.82
C LEU A 267 11.19 -3.89 -19.01
N ALA A 268 10.62 -3.84 -20.21
CA ALA A 268 11.34 -3.42 -21.40
C ALA A 268 11.46 -1.90 -21.56
N SER A 269 10.59 -1.09 -20.91
CA SER A 269 10.50 0.35 -21.21
C SER A 269 10.55 1.29 -20.00
N LYS A 270 9.95 0.91 -18.87
CA LYS A 270 9.82 1.77 -17.69
C LYS A 270 10.89 1.52 -16.64
N LEU A 271 11.37 0.29 -16.55
CA LEU A 271 12.45 -0.10 -15.64
C LEU A 271 13.74 0.68 -15.93
N ASP A 272 14.18 0.73 -17.19
CA ASP A 272 15.38 1.46 -17.57
C ASP A 272 15.25 2.97 -17.29
N GLU A 273 14.09 3.55 -17.61
CA GLU A 273 13.80 4.96 -17.34
C GLU A 273 13.82 5.26 -15.82
N ALA A 274 13.18 4.41 -15.01
CA ALA A 274 13.10 4.57 -13.57
C ALA A 274 14.46 4.41 -12.89
N ILE A 275 15.26 3.42 -13.31
CA ILE A 275 16.62 3.22 -12.82
C ILE A 275 17.50 4.39 -13.21
N SER A 276 17.44 4.84 -14.46
CA SER A 276 18.23 5.97 -14.94
C SER A 276 17.94 7.24 -14.14
N LYS A 277 16.67 7.62 -14.02
CA LYS A 277 16.25 8.81 -13.25
C LYS A 277 16.62 8.72 -11.77
N SER A 278 16.47 7.56 -11.17
CA SER A 278 16.75 7.40 -9.74
C SER A 278 18.26 7.36 -9.47
N SER A 279 19.04 6.76 -10.37
CA SER A 279 20.51 6.76 -10.30
C SER A 279 21.06 8.16 -10.51
N GLU A 280 20.53 8.94 -11.46
CA GLU A 280 20.92 10.33 -11.68
C GLU A 280 20.68 11.20 -10.42
N ARG A 281 19.48 11.09 -9.83
CA ARG A 281 19.15 11.79 -8.58
C ARG A 281 20.08 11.37 -7.44
N PHE A 282 20.33 10.07 -7.31
CA PHE A 282 21.21 9.58 -6.27
C PHE A 282 22.65 10.06 -6.46
N ASN A 283 23.21 9.95 -7.67
CA ASN A 283 24.56 10.43 -8.00
C ASN A 283 24.69 11.95 -7.79
N THR A 284 23.64 12.71 -8.04
CA THR A 284 23.58 14.14 -7.69
C THR A 284 23.71 14.36 -6.18
N ILE A 285 23.01 13.57 -5.37
CA ILE A 285 23.10 13.63 -3.89
C ILE A 285 24.49 13.20 -3.41
N ILE A 286 25.04 12.08 -3.89
CA ILE A 286 26.41 11.65 -3.56
C ILE A 286 27.41 12.76 -3.90
N GLY A 287 27.32 13.32 -5.11
CA GLY A 287 28.22 14.38 -5.56
C GLY A 287 28.22 15.56 -4.60
N LYS A 288 27.03 16.03 -4.19
CA LYS A 288 26.88 17.07 -3.17
C LYS A 288 27.47 16.69 -1.81
N VAL A 289 27.21 15.48 -1.32
CA VAL A 289 27.77 15.00 -0.05
C VAL A 289 29.30 14.97 -0.10
N PHE A 290 29.87 14.49 -1.21
CA PHE A 290 31.32 14.47 -1.43
C PHE A 290 31.92 15.87 -1.51
N GLU A 291 31.25 16.81 -2.18
CA GLU A 291 31.65 18.22 -2.22
C GLU A 291 31.65 18.84 -0.83
N ILE A 292 30.63 18.58 -0.01
CA ILE A 292 30.56 19.06 1.37
C ILE A 292 31.76 18.53 2.17
N ALA A 293 32.05 17.23 2.08
CA ALA A 293 33.19 16.62 2.76
C ALA A 293 34.54 17.21 2.35
N ASN A 294 34.68 17.64 1.09
CA ASN A 294 35.90 18.30 0.61
C ASN A 294 36.04 19.76 1.07
N ARG A 295 34.96 20.40 1.54
CA ARG A 295 34.97 21.79 2.03
C ARG A 295 35.16 21.91 3.54
N VAL A 296 35.11 20.80 4.28
CA VAL A 296 35.20 20.78 5.74
C VAL A 296 36.39 19.96 6.21
N SER A 297 36.93 20.31 7.39
CA SER A 297 38.16 19.71 7.93
C SER A 297 37.91 18.61 8.95
N SER A 298 36.67 18.37 9.38
CA SER A 298 36.36 17.35 10.38
C SER A 298 34.99 16.70 10.15
N PRO A 299 34.77 15.47 10.67
CA PRO A 299 33.48 14.77 10.63
C PRO A 299 32.32 15.54 11.26
N GLU A 300 32.56 16.26 12.35
CA GLU A 300 31.51 17.01 13.07
C GLU A 300 30.98 18.15 12.19
N ASN A 301 31.89 18.90 11.56
CA ASN A 301 31.53 19.96 10.63
C ASN A 301 30.85 19.42 9.37
N PHE A 302 31.17 18.21 8.95
CA PHE A 302 30.51 17.53 7.83
C PHE A 302 29.04 17.27 8.12
N LEU A 303 28.72 16.64 9.27
CA LEU A 303 27.33 16.33 9.61
C LEU A 303 26.47 17.58 9.72
N ASP A 304 26.98 18.65 10.30
CA ASP A 304 26.26 19.93 10.39
C ASP A 304 25.99 20.54 9.00
N LYS A 305 26.94 20.44 8.07
CA LYS A 305 26.72 20.92 6.69
C LYS A 305 25.75 20.04 5.91
N VAL A 306 25.78 18.72 6.10
CA VAL A 306 24.81 17.81 5.51
C VAL A 306 23.40 18.10 6.04
N LYS A 307 23.22 18.33 7.35
CA LYS A 307 21.93 18.73 7.93
C LYS A 307 21.39 20.02 7.31
N ASN A 308 22.27 21.01 7.09
CA ASN A 308 21.87 22.27 6.48
C ASN A 308 21.45 22.12 5.00
N GLU A 309 22.11 21.23 4.24
CA GLU A 309 21.81 21.01 2.81
C GLU A 309 20.57 20.13 2.61
N PHE A 310 20.40 19.09 3.43
CA PHE A 310 19.39 18.04 3.20
C PHE A 310 18.27 17.99 4.26
N GLY A 311 18.32 18.85 5.28
CA GLY A 311 17.36 18.89 6.38
C GLY A 311 17.78 18.03 7.58
N GLU A 312 17.46 18.50 8.78
CA GLU A 312 17.82 17.83 10.03
C GLU A 312 17.11 16.49 10.21
N ASP A 313 15.82 16.41 9.85
CA ASP A 313 15.01 15.20 10.02
C ASP A 313 15.55 14.02 9.21
N LEU A 314 15.94 14.24 7.95
CA LEU A 314 16.49 13.18 7.11
C LEU A 314 17.80 12.62 7.70
N VAL A 315 18.68 13.51 8.15
CA VAL A 315 19.95 13.10 8.77
C VAL A 315 19.71 12.39 10.09
N ALA A 316 18.74 12.83 10.89
CA ALA A 316 18.37 12.18 12.13
C ALA A 316 17.83 10.76 11.89
N GLN A 317 16.95 10.58 10.90
CA GLN A 317 16.41 9.26 10.50
C GLN A 317 17.49 8.30 10.00
N ARG A 318 18.53 8.84 9.34
CA ARG A 318 19.61 8.06 8.71
C ARG A 318 20.96 8.26 9.40
N LYS A 319 20.96 8.55 10.70
CA LYS A 319 22.17 8.93 11.43
C LYS A 319 23.30 7.89 11.30
N ALA A 320 22.98 6.61 11.42
CA ALA A 320 23.96 5.53 11.32
C ALA A 320 24.63 5.49 9.93
N GLU A 321 23.85 5.67 8.86
CA GLU A 321 24.34 5.71 7.48
C GLU A 321 25.28 6.91 7.27
N PHE A 322 24.89 8.09 7.76
CA PHE A 322 25.72 9.30 7.68
C PHE A 322 26.99 9.23 8.56
N ASP A 323 26.93 8.58 9.72
CA ASP A 323 28.10 8.32 10.56
C ASP A 323 29.10 7.38 9.84
N GLU A 324 28.61 6.37 9.12
CA GLU A 324 29.46 5.51 8.28
C GLU A 324 30.07 6.25 7.10
N VAL A 325 29.28 7.09 6.43
CA VAL A 325 29.76 7.99 5.36
C VAL A 325 30.86 8.91 5.88
N ALA A 326 30.68 9.52 7.05
CA ALA A 326 31.69 10.38 7.65
C ALA A 326 32.97 9.60 7.97
N LYS A 327 32.87 8.41 8.57
CA LYS A 327 34.03 7.54 8.83
C LYS A 327 34.79 7.19 7.55
N PHE A 328 34.07 6.91 6.46
CA PHE A 328 34.68 6.58 5.17
C PHE A 328 35.38 7.79 4.54
N LEU A 329 34.72 8.95 4.51
CA LEU A 329 35.24 10.17 3.87
C LEU A 329 36.42 10.80 4.62
N PHE A 330 36.47 10.67 5.94
CA PHE A 330 37.51 11.23 6.81
C PHE A 330 38.48 10.18 7.38
N GLY A 331 38.54 9.00 6.77
CA GLY A 331 39.52 7.95 7.12
C GLY A 331 40.96 8.34 6.78
N GLU A 332 41.91 7.44 7.08
CA GLU A 332 43.35 7.69 6.88
C GLU A 332 43.72 8.01 5.41
N LYS A 333 43.01 7.39 4.46
CA LYS A 333 43.12 7.67 3.02
C LYS A 333 41.86 8.38 2.56
N LYS A 334 42.02 9.56 1.98
CA LYS A 334 40.91 10.30 1.37
C LYS A 334 40.43 9.56 0.11
N PRO A 335 39.15 9.15 0.03
CA PRO A 335 38.66 8.41 -1.13
C PRO A 335 38.50 9.32 -2.35
N THR A 336 38.55 8.74 -3.55
CA THR A 336 38.11 9.42 -4.78
C THR A 336 36.58 9.53 -4.81
N GLN A 337 36.04 10.37 -5.71
CA GLN A 337 34.59 10.46 -5.90
C GLN A 337 33.98 9.13 -6.36
N GLU A 338 34.72 8.37 -7.17
CA GLU A 338 34.32 7.04 -7.64
C GLU A 338 34.30 6.02 -6.48
N GLU A 339 35.38 5.94 -5.69
CA GLU A 339 35.45 5.08 -4.49
C GLU A 339 34.31 5.41 -3.50
N PHE A 340 33.97 6.70 -3.35
CA PHE A 340 32.84 7.13 -2.53
C PHE A 340 31.48 6.78 -3.14
N GLY A 341 31.31 6.91 -4.45
CA GLY A 341 30.11 6.47 -5.15
C GLY A 341 29.82 5.00 -4.88
N GLU A 342 30.80 4.13 -5.08
CA GLU A 342 30.65 2.69 -4.81
C GLU A 342 30.31 2.40 -3.34
N PHE A 343 30.98 3.09 -2.40
CA PHE A 343 30.68 2.98 -0.98
C PHE A 343 29.24 3.40 -0.67
N ALA A 344 28.83 4.58 -1.12
CA ALA A 344 27.49 5.12 -0.89
C ALA A 344 26.42 4.21 -1.50
N HIS A 345 26.68 3.63 -2.68
CA HIS A 345 25.75 2.70 -3.31
C HIS A 345 25.42 1.49 -2.44
N ARG A 346 26.45 0.95 -1.77
CA ARG A 346 26.31 -0.17 -0.84
C ARG A 346 25.70 0.26 0.50
N THR A 347 26.20 1.35 1.09
CA THR A 347 25.79 1.81 2.44
C THR A 347 24.33 2.23 2.49
N PHE A 348 23.84 2.94 1.47
CA PHE A 348 22.44 3.39 1.41
C PHE A 348 21.47 2.32 0.88
N ASN A 349 21.97 1.12 0.55
CA ASN A 349 21.19 0.00 0.02
C ASN A 349 20.19 0.40 -1.08
N ILE A 350 20.66 1.22 -2.03
CA ILE A 350 19.80 1.82 -3.07
C ILE A 350 19.13 0.76 -3.89
N GLN A 351 19.81 -0.37 -4.11
CA GLN A 351 19.22 -1.49 -4.80
C GLN A 351 17.92 -1.90 -4.12
N LYS A 352 17.93 -2.15 -2.81
CA LYS A 352 16.71 -2.49 -2.08
C LYS A 352 15.66 -1.37 -2.17
N TYR A 353 16.06 -0.10 -2.03
CA TYR A 353 15.13 1.01 -2.18
C TYR A 353 14.48 1.08 -3.57
N LEU A 354 15.26 0.89 -4.64
CA LEU A 354 14.72 0.86 -6.01
C LEU A 354 13.85 -0.37 -6.23
N GLU A 355 14.24 -1.54 -5.71
CA GLU A 355 13.40 -2.74 -5.72
C GLU A 355 12.04 -2.47 -5.06
N GLU A 356 12.03 -1.93 -3.84
CA GLU A 356 10.81 -1.62 -3.09
C GLU A 356 9.96 -0.57 -3.79
N LYS A 357 10.59 0.49 -4.31
CA LYS A 357 9.89 1.54 -5.05
C LYS A 357 9.25 0.99 -6.32
N MET A 358 9.99 0.18 -7.07
CA MET A 358 9.46 -0.44 -8.28
C MET A 358 8.40 -1.49 -8.00
N LYS A 359 8.54 -2.26 -6.91
CA LYS A 359 7.49 -3.13 -6.38
C LYS A 359 6.22 -2.32 -6.13
N SER A 360 6.33 -1.21 -5.40
CA SER A 360 5.20 -0.33 -5.09
C SER A 360 4.57 0.22 -6.36
N GLU A 361 5.36 0.82 -7.25
CA GLU A 361 4.86 1.40 -8.51
C GLU A 361 4.15 0.37 -9.37
N ALA A 362 4.68 -0.87 -9.46
CA ALA A 362 4.03 -1.96 -10.16
C ALA A 362 2.73 -2.39 -9.47
N LEU A 363 2.73 -2.56 -8.14
CA LEU A 363 1.55 -2.94 -7.35
C LEU A 363 0.41 -1.91 -7.43
N ASP A 364 0.75 -0.65 -7.64
CA ASP A 364 -0.20 0.45 -7.81
C ASP A 364 -0.71 0.59 -9.26
N MET A 365 -0.16 -0.19 -10.22
CA MET A 365 -0.70 -0.21 -11.57
C MET A 365 -2.09 -0.86 -11.59
N GLN A 366 -3.06 -0.09 -12.07
CA GLN A 366 -4.40 -0.58 -12.35
C GLN A 366 -4.36 -1.60 -13.50
N ARG A 367 -4.94 -2.79 -13.27
CA ARG A 367 -4.98 -3.90 -14.24
C ARG A 367 -6.19 -3.84 -15.17
N TRP A 368 -7.32 -3.35 -14.68
CA TRP A 368 -8.54 -3.22 -15.48
C TRP A 368 -9.33 -1.99 -15.11
N GLU A 369 -10.14 -1.56 -16.07
CA GLU A 369 -11.15 -0.54 -15.87
C GLU A 369 -12.52 -1.21 -15.71
N VAL A 370 -13.29 -0.71 -14.76
CA VAL A 370 -14.71 -1.05 -14.60
C VAL A 370 -15.52 0.03 -15.33
N ARG A 371 -16.41 -0.39 -16.22
CA ARG A 371 -17.27 0.52 -17.00
C ARG A 371 -18.73 0.13 -16.86
N ASN A 372 -19.61 1.12 -16.93
CA ASN A 372 -21.05 0.88 -16.92
C ASN A 372 -21.58 0.79 -18.36
N LYS A 373 -22.48 -0.16 -18.65
CA LYS A 373 -23.12 -0.30 -19.97
C LYS A 373 -23.81 0.97 -20.45
N SER A 374 -24.33 1.80 -19.54
CA SER A 374 -24.95 3.10 -19.89
C SER A 374 -23.96 4.10 -20.52
N GLU A 375 -22.68 4.06 -20.14
CA GLU A 375 -21.63 4.92 -20.70
C GLU A 375 -21.24 4.52 -22.13
N LYS A 376 -21.44 3.24 -22.49
CA LYS A 376 -21.14 2.73 -23.83
C LYS A 376 -22.11 3.27 -24.89
N ALA A 377 -23.32 3.66 -24.51
CA ALA A 377 -24.32 4.20 -25.44
C ALA A 377 -24.05 5.67 -25.83
N THR A 378 -23.13 6.35 -25.16
CA THR A 378 -22.83 7.78 -25.35
C THR A 378 -21.53 8.06 -26.11
N LYS A 379 -20.76 7.01 -26.45
CA LYS A 379 -19.56 7.07 -27.32
C LYS A 379 -19.82 6.30 -28.61
#